data_AF-A0A1V1NUS0-F1
#
_entry.id   AF-A0A1V1NUS0-F1
#
_cell.length_a   1.000
_cell.length_b   1.000
_cell.length_c   1.000
_cell.angle_alpha   90.00
_cell.angle_beta   90.00
_cell.angle_gamma   90.00
#
_symmetry.space_group_name_H-M   'P 1'
#
loop_
_entity.id
_entity.type
_entity.pdbx_description
1 polymer ?
#
loop_
_entity_poly.entity_id
_entity_poly.type
_entity_poly.pdbx_seq_one_letter_code
_entity_poly.pdbx_strand_id
1 'polypeptide(L)'
;MVAKGTYLVFLNNDTQVLPGWLDELLDTFIKRPDAGIVGSKLLYPDGKLQEAGGIIFQDASGLNYGRNDNPLKPEYNYLREVDYCSGACIMTPSKLFHQLGQFDERYIFGYYEDTDYAFTVRKYNKKVLYQPMSQIIHFEGVTSGTDINQGPKSYQVKNCATFYQKWQQVLRNHGHVTDPLIKDRYVTKRLLFIDLRTPRPDMDSGSIDSFNYMKIFQSLSFQVTFIPFIHFDNEKSYIKELQRIGIECLYEPFVSSLNKFLLS
;
A
#
# COMPACT_ATOMS: atom_id res chain seq x y z
N MET A 1 -6.68 -15.33 25.30
CA MET A 1 -6.65 -14.93 23.87
C MET A 1 -7.41 -15.96 23.06
N VAL A 2 -8.32 -15.55 22.16
CA VAL A 2 -9.25 -16.46 21.46
C VAL A 2 -8.77 -16.83 20.05
N ALA A 3 -8.10 -15.91 19.34
CA ALA A 3 -7.55 -16.17 18.00
C ALA A 3 -6.32 -17.10 18.07
N LYS A 4 -6.28 -18.12 17.19
CA LYS A 4 -5.22 -19.15 17.14
C LYS A 4 -4.46 -19.20 15.80
N GLY A 5 -4.77 -18.30 14.87
CA GLY A 5 -4.14 -18.27 13.56
C GLY A 5 -2.69 -17.78 13.59
N THR A 6 -1.90 -18.23 12.60
CA THR A 6 -0.52 -17.74 12.38
C THR A 6 -0.49 -16.25 12.03
N TYR A 7 -1.53 -15.80 11.31
CA TYR A 7 -1.77 -14.41 10.97
C TYR A 7 -3.05 -13.93 11.65
N LEU A 8 -3.08 -12.65 12.00
CA LEU A 8 -4.27 -11.93 12.43
C LEU A 8 -4.71 -11.02 11.30
N VAL A 9 -6.01 -10.99 11.03
CA VAL A 9 -6.63 -10.07 10.08
C VAL A 9 -7.56 -9.17 10.87
N PHE A 10 -7.32 -7.88 10.78
CA PHE A 10 -8.22 -6.85 11.26
C PHE A 10 -9.05 -6.40 10.05
N LEU A 11 -10.36 -6.53 10.17
CA LEU A 11 -11.33 -6.21 9.13
C LEU A 11 -12.46 -5.44 9.78
N ASN A 12 -12.70 -4.22 9.31
CA ASN A 12 -13.79 -3.40 9.83
C ASN A 12 -15.15 -4.01 9.51
N ASN A 13 -16.12 -3.79 10.41
CA ASN A 13 -17.48 -4.33 10.28
C ASN A 13 -18.32 -3.66 9.18
N ASP A 14 -17.89 -2.51 8.66
CA ASP A 14 -18.49 -1.78 7.55
C ASP A 14 -17.66 -1.93 6.26
N THR A 15 -17.27 -3.17 5.96
CA THR A 15 -16.52 -3.51 4.75
C THR A 15 -17.21 -4.62 3.95
N GLN A 16 -16.99 -4.61 2.64
CA GLN A 16 -17.33 -5.69 1.74
C GLN A 16 -16.04 -6.12 1.02
N VAL A 17 -15.64 -7.37 1.25
CA VAL A 17 -14.43 -7.93 0.65
C VAL A 17 -14.65 -8.31 -0.81
N LEU A 18 -13.63 -8.13 -1.66
CA LEU A 18 -13.66 -8.57 -3.06
C LEU A 18 -12.95 -9.91 -3.25
N PRO A 19 -13.20 -10.64 -4.37
CA PRO A 19 -12.61 -11.95 -4.60
C PRO A 19 -11.08 -11.95 -4.49
N GLY A 20 -10.52 -12.96 -3.82
CA GLY A 20 -9.08 -13.16 -3.65
C GLY A 20 -8.42 -12.31 -2.57
N TRP A 21 -9.12 -11.36 -1.93
CA TRP A 21 -8.51 -10.41 -0.98
C TRP A 21 -7.61 -11.08 0.08
N LEU A 22 -8.08 -12.16 0.71
CA LEU A 22 -7.35 -12.81 1.79
C LEU A 22 -6.11 -13.55 1.27
N ASP A 23 -6.24 -14.21 0.11
CA ASP A 23 -5.16 -14.94 -0.54
C ASP A 23 -4.03 -13.97 -0.94
N GLU A 24 -4.38 -12.80 -1.45
CA GLU A 24 -3.41 -11.74 -1.81
C GLU A 24 -2.62 -11.21 -0.61
N LEU A 25 -3.29 -11.02 0.53
CA LEU A 25 -2.63 -10.62 1.77
C LEU A 25 -1.67 -11.72 2.25
N LEU A 26 -2.13 -12.97 2.26
CA LEU A 26 -1.34 -14.12 2.71
C LEU A 26 -0.13 -14.39 1.80
N ASP A 27 -0.35 -14.43 0.49
CA ASP A 27 0.68 -14.64 -0.52
C ASP A 27 1.77 -13.57 -0.47
N THR A 28 1.39 -12.34 -0.10
CA THR A 28 2.36 -11.26 0.10
C THR A 28 3.34 -11.62 1.22
N PHE A 29 2.89 -12.19 2.35
CA PHE A 29 3.80 -12.64 3.41
C PHE A 29 4.70 -13.80 3.00
N ILE A 30 4.23 -14.69 2.14
CA ILE A 30 5.05 -15.79 1.59
C ILE A 30 6.18 -15.24 0.73
N LYS A 31 5.86 -14.25 -0.14
CA LYS A 31 6.81 -13.65 -1.09
C LYS A 31 7.70 -12.57 -0.44
N ARG A 32 7.25 -11.98 0.67
CA ARG A 32 7.90 -10.87 1.39
C ARG A 32 8.06 -11.21 2.87
N PRO A 33 9.07 -12.02 3.25
CA PRO A 33 9.31 -12.40 4.65
C PRO A 33 9.72 -11.22 5.54
N ASP A 34 10.08 -10.09 4.94
CA ASP A 34 10.34 -8.80 5.58
C ASP A 34 9.06 -8.01 5.92
N ALA A 35 7.89 -8.43 5.44
CA ALA A 35 6.62 -7.81 5.78
C ALA A 35 6.25 -8.03 7.26
N GLY A 36 5.79 -6.96 7.92
CA GLY A 36 5.17 -7.01 9.25
C GLY A 36 3.68 -6.65 9.20
N ILE A 37 3.26 -5.87 8.21
CA ILE A 37 1.85 -5.56 7.92
C ILE A 37 1.66 -5.64 6.40
N VAL A 38 0.55 -6.21 5.96
CA VAL A 38 0.05 -6.08 4.59
C VAL A 38 -1.37 -5.54 4.64
N GLY A 39 -1.65 -4.44 3.95
CA GLY A 39 -2.97 -3.83 3.86
C GLY A 39 -3.56 -3.89 2.47
N SER A 40 -4.89 -3.90 2.41
CA SER A 40 -5.66 -3.92 1.17
C SER A 40 -5.78 -2.54 0.53
N LYS A 41 -6.11 -2.52 -0.76
CA LYS A 41 -6.68 -1.36 -1.43
C LYS A 41 -8.11 -1.13 -1.01
N LEU A 42 -8.39 0.12 -0.62
CA LEU A 42 -9.69 0.53 -0.15
C LEU A 42 -10.41 1.29 -1.26
N LEU A 43 -11.64 0.88 -1.56
CA LEU A 43 -12.52 1.51 -2.52
C LEU A 43 -13.76 2.05 -1.80
N TYR A 44 -14.27 3.18 -2.30
CA TYR A 44 -15.60 3.64 -1.95
C TYR A 44 -16.68 2.80 -2.64
N PRO A 45 -17.92 2.79 -2.12
CA PRO A 45 -19.04 2.12 -2.78
C PRO A 45 -19.35 2.66 -4.19
N ASP A 46 -18.97 3.91 -4.49
CA ASP A 46 -19.08 4.52 -5.82
C ASP A 46 -17.96 4.10 -6.78
N GLY A 47 -17.05 3.22 -6.35
CA GLY A 47 -15.95 2.69 -7.13
C GLY A 47 -14.71 3.59 -7.18
N LYS A 48 -14.71 4.77 -6.54
CA LYS A 48 -13.50 5.60 -6.45
C LYS A 48 -12.49 5.02 -5.47
N LEU A 49 -11.24 5.42 -5.64
CA LEU A 49 -10.19 5.07 -4.70
C LEU A 49 -10.41 5.79 -3.37
N GLN A 50 -10.40 5.03 -2.27
CA GLN A 50 -10.40 5.60 -0.93
C GLN A 50 -8.97 5.72 -0.40
N GLU A 51 -8.17 4.67 -0.56
CA GLU A 51 -6.79 4.63 -0.07
C GLU A 51 -5.95 3.60 -0.85
N ALA A 52 -4.79 4.01 -1.35
CA ALA A 52 -3.74 3.16 -1.89
C ALA A 52 -2.50 3.16 -0.97
N GLY A 53 -2.73 2.92 0.32
CA GLY A 53 -1.79 3.17 1.42
C GLY A 53 -1.83 4.61 1.94
N GLY A 54 -1.45 4.78 3.19
CA GLY A 54 -1.39 6.06 3.88
C GLY A 54 0.00 6.70 3.88
N ILE A 55 0.04 8.03 3.89
CA ILE A 55 1.24 8.86 4.03
C ILE A 55 1.11 9.66 5.32
N ILE A 56 2.21 9.73 6.10
CA ILE A 56 2.31 10.59 7.28
C ILE A 56 3.36 11.67 7.02
N PHE A 57 3.00 12.92 7.28
CA PHE A 57 3.89 14.07 7.13
C PHE A 57 4.64 14.40 8.42
N GLN A 58 5.59 15.34 8.31
CA GLN A 58 6.40 15.79 9.44
C GLN A 58 5.58 16.29 10.63
N ASP A 59 4.43 16.89 10.39
CA ASP A 59 3.52 17.42 11.42
C ASP A 59 2.53 16.38 11.96
N ALA A 60 2.77 15.09 11.69
CA ALA A 60 1.91 13.94 11.95
C ALA A 60 0.60 13.90 11.15
N SER A 61 0.27 14.89 10.32
CA SER A 61 -0.93 14.82 9.50
C SER A 61 -0.87 13.63 8.53
N GLY A 62 -2.03 13.02 8.32
CA GLY A 62 -2.19 11.85 7.47
C GLY A 62 -2.91 12.16 6.16
N LEU A 63 -2.48 11.49 5.09
CA LEU A 63 -3.13 11.51 3.79
C LEU A 63 -3.40 10.07 3.32
N ASN A 64 -4.64 9.81 2.93
CA ASN A 64 -5.00 8.58 2.21
C ASN A 64 -4.59 8.77 0.76
N TYR A 65 -3.56 8.05 0.32
CA TYR A 65 -2.97 8.29 -1.00
C TYR A 65 -3.97 7.93 -2.11
N GLY A 66 -4.20 8.87 -3.04
CA GLY A 66 -5.12 8.72 -4.17
C GLY A 66 -6.61 8.84 -3.82
N ARG A 67 -6.97 9.39 -2.64
CA ARG A 67 -8.36 9.58 -2.23
C ARG A 67 -9.18 10.32 -3.30
N ASN A 68 -10.35 9.77 -3.63
CA ASN A 68 -11.29 10.22 -4.66
C ASN A 68 -10.79 10.15 -6.11
N ASP A 69 -9.60 9.58 -6.35
CA ASP A 69 -9.06 9.43 -7.69
C ASP A 69 -9.56 8.13 -8.36
N ASN A 70 -9.21 7.97 -9.64
CA ASN A 70 -9.46 6.76 -10.40
C ASN A 70 -8.57 5.62 -9.86
N PRO A 71 -9.13 4.53 -9.32
CA PRO A 71 -8.36 3.45 -8.73
C PRO A 71 -7.52 2.67 -9.75
N LEU A 72 -7.77 2.81 -11.06
CA LEU A 72 -7.06 2.06 -12.10
C LEU A 72 -5.74 2.72 -12.53
N LYS A 73 -5.40 3.91 -12.02
CA LYS A 73 -4.14 4.58 -12.38
C LYS A 73 -2.90 3.76 -11.99
N PRO A 74 -1.85 3.68 -12.83
CA PRO A 74 -0.65 2.87 -12.58
C PRO A 74 -0.03 3.02 -11.19
N GLU A 75 0.05 4.26 -10.70
CA GLU A 75 0.69 4.60 -9.42
C GLU A 75 0.02 3.97 -8.18
N TYR A 76 -1.21 3.48 -8.33
CA TYR A 76 -1.98 2.83 -7.25
C TYR A 76 -2.06 1.32 -7.36
N ASN A 77 -1.42 0.73 -8.38
CA ASN A 77 -1.65 -0.66 -8.75
C ASN A 77 -0.39 -1.52 -8.70
N TYR A 78 0.61 -1.21 -7.87
CA TYR A 78 1.72 -2.13 -7.58
C TYR A 78 1.94 -2.30 -6.07
N LEU A 79 2.44 -3.48 -5.66
CA LEU A 79 2.85 -3.75 -4.29
C LEU A 79 3.93 -2.74 -3.87
N ARG A 80 3.68 -2.01 -2.79
CA ARG A 80 4.55 -0.90 -2.36
C ARG A 80 4.71 -0.84 -0.86
N GLU A 81 5.88 -0.38 -0.40
CA GLU A 81 6.10 -0.03 1.01
C GLU A 81 5.48 1.34 1.33
N VAL A 82 4.69 1.42 2.40
CA VAL A 82 3.89 2.60 2.75
C VAL A 82 4.10 2.97 4.22
N ASP A 83 3.71 4.19 4.62
CA ASP A 83 3.82 4.58 6.03
C ASP A 83 2.85 3.76 6.89
N TYR A 84 1.60 3.65 6.47
CA TYR A 84 0.60 2.82 7.12
C TYR A 84 -0.45 2.35 6.10
N CYS A 85 -1.26 1.38 6.51
CA CYS A 85 -2.51 1.03 5.84
C CYS A 85 -3.61 1.20 6.87
N SER A 86 -4.74 1.79 6.48
CA SER A 86 -5.88 1.97 7.38
C SER A 86 -6.36 0.64 7.95
N GLY A 87 -6.71 0.62 9.23
CA GLY A 87 -7.23 -0.54 9.97
C GLY A 87 -8.51 -1.17 9.39
N ALA A 88 -9.09 -0.58 8.35
CA ALA A 88 -10.21 -1.13 7.59
C ALA A 88 -9.94 -2.56 7.10
N CYS A 89 -8.72 -2.85 6.62
CA CYS A 89 -8.32 -4.21 6.27
C CYS A 89 -6.79 -4.35 6.27
N ILE A 90 -6.24 -4.91 7.36
CA ILE A 90 -4.81 -5.22 7.49
C ILE A 90 -4.60 -6.63 8.01
N MET A 91 -3.52 -7.28 7.56
CA MET A 91 -3.04 -8.55 8.07
C MET A 91 -1.65 -8.39 8.68
N THR A 92 -1.39 -9.07 9.81
CA THR A 92 -0.09 -9.09 10.47
C THR A 92 0.22 -10.47 11.08
N PRO A 93 1.50 -10.90 11.18
CA PRO A 93 1.84 -12.14 11.87
C PRO A 93 1.43 -12.06 13.34
N SER A 94 0.69 -13.06 13.82
CA SER A 94 0.20 -13.10 15.19
C SER A 94 1.34 -12.97 16.20
N LYS A 95 2.46 -13.67 16.00
CA LYS A 95 3.64 -13.56 16.87
C LYS A 95 4.20 -12.13 16.93
N LEU A 96 4.26 -11.43 15.80
CA LEU A 96 4.76 -10.06 15.73
C LEU A 96 3.83 -9.10 16.47
N PHE A 97 2.52 -9.17 16.22
CA PHE A 97 1.53 -8.33 16.90
C PHE A 97 1.64 -8.41 18.43
N HIS A 98 1.76 -9.63 18.97
CA HIS A 98 1.91 -9.84 20.42
C HIS A 98 3.28 -9.39 20.95
N GLN A 99 4.36 -9.69 20.21
CA GLN A 99 5.71 -9.26 20.58
C GLN A 99 5.81 -7.73 20.68
N LEU A 100 5.10 -7.01 19.82
CA LEU A 100 5.12 -5.55 19.77
C LEU A 100 4.16 -4.88 20.76
N GLY A 101 3.44 -5.64 21.59
CA GLY A 101 2.51 -5.09 22.57
C GLY A 101 1.15 -4.68 21.99
N GLN A 102 0.78 -5.22 20.81
CA GLN A 102 -0.53 -5.03 20.18
C GLN A 102 -0.77 -3.56 19.73
N PHE A 103 -2.03 -3.14 19.62
CA PHE A 103 -2.37 -1.73 19.43
C PHE A 103 -2.17 -0.95 20.72
N ASP A 104 -1.65 0.27 20.60
CA ASP A 104 -1.35 1.12 21.74
C ASP A 104 -2.65 1.71 22.33
N GLU A 105 -2.95 1.37 23.58
CA GLU A 105 -4.18 1.75 24.27
C GLU A 105 -4.34 3.27 24.47
N ARG A 106 -3.32 4.09 24.16
CA ARG A 106 -3.45 5.56 24.18
C ARG A 106 -4.41 6.08 23.11
N TYR A 107 -4.59 5.36 22.01
CA TYR A 107 -5.47 5.74 20.90
C TYR A 107 -6.91 5.24 21.12
N ILE A 108 -7.48 5.61 22.28
CA ILE A 108 -8.85 5.23 22.65
C ILE A 108 -9.83 5.89 21.67
N PHE A 109 -10.82 5.12 21.20
CA PHE A 109 -11.84 5.52 20.22
C PHE A 109 -11.38 5.64 18.75
N GLY A 110 -10.23 5.05 18.42
CA GLY A 110 -9.73 4.90 17.04
C GLY A 110 -9.01 6.12 16.49
N TYR A 111 -8.58 6.04 15.24
CA TYR A 111 -7.63 6.94 14.59
C TYR A 111 -6.21 6.90 15.21
N TYR A 112 -5.20 6.69 14.36
CA TYR A 112 -3.77 6.57 14.66
C TYR A 112 -3.32 5.29 15.36
N GLU A 113 -4.20 4.39 15.80
CA GLU A 113 -3.81 3.09 16.36
C GLU A 113 -3.11 2.20 15.31
N ASP A 114 -3.63 2.20 14.09
CA ASP A 114 -3.08 1.49 12.93
C ASP A 114 -1.74 2.09 12.49
N THR A 115 -1.69 3.42 12.46
CA THR A 115 -0.54 4.23 12.09
C THR A 115 0.58 4.02 13.10
N ASP A 116 0.29 4.10 14.40
CA ASP A 116 1.24 3.85 15.46
C ASP A 116 1.79 2.42 15.42
N TYR A 117 0.92 1.43 15.21
CA TYR A 117 1.33 0.05 15.05
C TYR A 117 2.27 -0.11 13.84
N ALA A 118 1.94 0.51 12.70
CA ALA A 118 2.79 0.53 11.52
C ALA A 118 4.18 1.15 11.78
N PHE A 119 4.24 2.24 12.54
CA PHE A 119 5.51 2.85 12.97
C PHE A 119 6.30 1.95 13.92
N THR A 120 5.62 1.26 14.83
CA THR A 120 6.23 0.30 15.75
C THR A 120 6.80 -0.91 14.99
N VAL A 121 6.05 -1.46 14.03
CA VAL A 121 6.52 -2.55 13.15
C VAL A 121 7.81 -2.16 12.42
N ARG A 122 7.88 -0.94 11.87
CA ARG A 122 9.08 -0.45 11.18
C ARG A 122 10.30 -0.32 12.09
N LYS A 123 10.13 0.04 13.37
CA LYS A 123 11.24 0.03 14.36
C LYS A 123 11.86 -1.36 14.56
N TYR A 124 11.17 -2.43 14.21
CA TYR A 124 11.65 -3.81 14.29
C TYR A 124 12.17 -4.35 12.94
N ASN A 125 12.59 -3.46 12.04
CA ASN A 125 13.11 -3.79 10.70
C ASN A 125 12.13 -4.61 9.85
N LYS A 126 10.84 -4.41 10.08
CA LYS A 126 9.76 -5.00 9.28
C LYS A 126 9.07 -3.93 8.45
N LYS A 127 8.55 -4.32 7.29
CA LYS A 127 7.92 -3.41 6.34
C LYS A 127 6.41 -3.38 6.48
N VAL A 128 5.83 -2.27 6.08
CA VAL A 128 4.38 -2.10 5.94
C VAL A 128 4.10 -2.04 4.46
N LEU A 129 3.38 -3.03 3.94
CA LEU A 129 3.16 -3.19 2.52
C LEU A 129 1.69 -2.96 2.17
N TYR A 130 1.47 -2.24 1.08
CA TYR A 130 0.17 -2.10 0.42
C TYR A 130 0.09 -3.11 -0.73
N GLN A 131 -0.90 -4.00 -0.73
CA GLN A 131 -1.13 -4.98 -1.79
C GLN A 131 -2.37 -4.61 -2.63
N PRO A 132 -2.21 -4.01 -3.82
CA PRO A 132 -3.33 -3.54 -4.65
C PRO A 132 -4.24 -4.64 -5.21
N MET A 133 -3.76 -5.88 -5.27
CA MET A 133 -4.56 -7.02 -5.69
C MET A 133 -5.55 -7.45 -4.60
N SER A 134 -5.26 -7.18 -3.33
CA SER A 134 -6.23 -7.32 -2.25
C SER A 134 -7.13 -6.08 -2.23
N GLN A 135 -8.41 -6.25 -2.51
CA GLN A 135 -9.35 -5.13 -2.62
C GLN A 135 -10.54 -5.33 -1.70
N ILE A 136 -10.96 -4.25 -1.05
CA ILE A 136 -12.20 -4.20 -0.29
C ILE A 136 -12.95 -2.89 -0.59
N ILE A 137 -14.27 -2.93 -0.48
CA ILE A 137 -15.13 -1.75 -0.42
C ILE A 137 -15.32 -1.41 1.05
N HIS A 138 -15.13 -0.15 1.43
CA HIS A 138 -15.31 0.32 2.80
C HIS A 138 -16.28 1.50 2.80
N PHE A 139 -17.33 1.41 3.62
CA PHE A 139 -18.49 2.30 3.56
C PHE A 139 -18.31 3.63 4.33
N GLU A 140 -17.12 3.89 4.90
CA GLU A 140 -16.67 5.09 5.62
C GLU A 140 -17.79 6.00 6.18
N GLY A 141 -18.12 5.83 7.46
CA GLY A 141 -19.00 6.75 8.17
C GLY A 141 -20.41 6.26 8.45
N VAL A 142 -20.72 4.98 8.18
CA VAL A 142 -21.91 4.32 8.74
C VAL A 142 -21.84 4.26 10.28
N THR A 143 -20.62 4.20 10.85
CA THR A 143 -20.39 4.06 12.29
C THR A 143 -19.76 5.30 12.96
N SER A 144 -18.98 6.12 12.24
CA SER A 144 -18.14 7.15 12.88
C SER A 144 -18.68 8.58 12.88
N GLY A 145 -19.75 8.88 12.11
CA GLY A 145 -20.26 10.26 11.96
C GLY A 145 -19.28 11.21 11.25
N THR A 146 -19.76 12.37 10.80
CA THR A 146 -18.95 13.34 10.04
C THR A 146 -18.49 14.55 10.86
N ASP A 147 -18.98 14.71 12.08
CA ASP A 147 -18.70 15.88 12.92
C ASP A 147 -17.30 15.80 13.55
N ILE A 148 -16.50 16.85 13.37
CA ILE A 148 -15.16 16.96 13.95
C ILE A 148 -15.18 17.49 15.40
N ASN A 149 -16.33 18.04 15.83
CA ASN A 149 -16.51 18.58 17.17
C ASN A 149 -17.19 17.59 18.13
N GLN A 150 -17.81 16.53 17.61
CA GLN A 150 -18.47 15.48 18.40
C GLN A 150 -18.27 14.10 17.77
N GLY A 151 -18.11 13.06 18.59
CA GLY A 151 -17.95 11.68 18.14
C GLY A 151 -16.51 11.28 17.78
N PRO A 152 -16.31 10.11 17.16
CA PRO A 152 -14.99 9.50 16.93
C PRO A 152 -13.97 10.41 16.22
N LYS A 153 -14.40 11.27 15.29
CA LYS A 153 -13.50 12.19 14.58
C LYS A 153 -12.88 13.27 15.48
N SER A 154 -13.52 13.65 16.58
CA SER A 154 -12.91 14.59 17.55
C SER A 154 -11.63 14.01 18.19
N TYR A 155 -11.53 12.68 18.30
CA TYR A 155 -10.34 12.00 18.80
C TYR A 155 -9.18 12.05 17.80
N GLN A 156 -9.44 12.23 16.50
CA GLN A 156 -8.39 12.31 15.49
C GLN A 156 -7.39 13.44 15.79
N VAL A 157 -7.85 14.60 16.27
CA VAL A 157 -6.98 15.73 16.63
C VAL A 157 -6.12 15.39 17.85
N LYS A 158 -6.73 14.82 18.90
CA LYS A 158 -6.03 14.42 20.13
C LYS A 158 -5.03 13.29 19.88
N ASN A 159 -5.42 12.32 19.08
CA ASN A 159 -4.61 11.15 18.73
C ASN A 159 -3.47 11.53 17.78
N CYS A 160 -3.69 12.48 16.87
CA CYS A 160 -2.62 13.09 16.08
C CYS A 160 -1.56 13.73 16.98
N ALA A 161 -1.96 14.54 17.97
CA ALA A 161 -1.01 15.16 18.90
C ALA A 161 -0.24 14.11 19.73
N THR A 162 -0.93 13.05 20.17
CA THR A 162 -0.32 11.93 20.91
C THR A 162 0.70 11.18 20.06
N PHE A 163 0.35 10.91 18.80
CA PHE A 163 1.21 10.28 17.82
C PHE A 163 2.44 11.14 17.51
N TYR A 164 2.25 12.45 17.28
CA TYR A 164 3.33 13.39 17.05
C TYR A 164 4.32 13.40 18.22
N GLN A 165 3.84 13.49 19.45
CA GLN A 165 4.70 13.49 20.64
C GLN A 165 5.54 12.20 20.75
N LYS A 166 4.98 11.04 20.41
CA LYS A 166 5.68 9.75 20.43
C LYS A 166 6.71 9.62 19.30
N TRP A 167 6.38 10.13 18.11
CA TRP A 167 7.13 9.86 16.87
C TRP A 167 7.89 11.04 16.31
N GLN A 168 7.88 12.21 16.96
CA GLN A 168 8.52 13.45 16.48
C GLN A 168 9.95 13.25 15.94
N GLN A 169 10.76 12.39 16.55
CA GLN A 169 12.13 12.15 16.08
C GLN A 169 12.19 11.42 14.73
N VAL A 170 11.26 10.49 14.50
CA VAL A 170 11.11 9.82 13.21
C VAL A 170 10.49 10.77 12.18
N LEU A 171 9.47 11.53 12.60
CA LEU A 171 8.73 12.46 11.73
C LEU A 171 9.58 13.63 11.24
N ARG A 172 10.65 14.02 11.94
CA ARG A 172 11.62 15.02 11.46
C ARG A 172 12.21 14.70 10.09
N ASN A 173 12.26 13.42 9.72
CA ASN A 173 12.75 12.96 8.43
C ASN A 173 11.63 12.70 7.41
N HIS A 174 10.37 12.96 7.77
CA HIS A 174 9.24 12.85 6.86
C HIS A 174 9.13 14.12 6.01
N GLY A 175 8.74 13.97 4.75
CA GLY A 175 8.53 15.10 3.85
C GLY A 175 7.28 15.93 4.17
N HIS A 176 7.09 16.97 3.36
CA HIS A 176 5.89 17.82 3.38
C HIS A 176 4.89 17.40 2.30
N VAL A 177 3.67 17.92 2.39
CA VAL A 177 2.54 17.60 1.48
C VAL A 177 2.85 17.81 0.00
N THR A 178 3.80 18.69 -0.33
CA THR A 178 4.11 19.08 -1.71
C THR A 178 5.10 18.16 -2.43
N ASP A 179 5.63 17.12 -1.80
CA ASP A 179 6.60 16.22 -2.43
C ASP A 179 5.90 15.20 -3.36
N PRO A 180 6.12 15.24 -4.69
CA PRO A 180 5.46 14.35 -5.63
C PRO A 180 5.91 12.89 -5.52
N LEU A 181 7.09 12.64 -4.92
CA LEU A 181 7.64 11.29 -4.73
C LEU A 181 7.40 10.75 -3.32
N ILE A 182 6.60 11.45 -2.50
CA ILE A 182 6.37 11.09 -1.10
C ILE A 182 5.81 9.68 -0.91
N LYS A 183 5.07 9.16 -1.91
CA LYS A 183 4.57 7.77 -1.95
C LYS A 183 5.71 6.75 -1.96
N ASP A 184 6.82 7.09 -2.60
CA ASP A 184 7.97 6.19 -2.81
C ASP A 184 9.14 6.58 -1.91
N ARG A 185 8.90 7.22 -0.74
CA ARG A 185 9.98 7.71 0.15
C ARG A 185 10.99 6.65 0.59
N TYR A 186 10.60 5.38 0.58
CA TYR A 186 11.47 4.25 0.93
C TYR A 186 12.29 3.72 -0.26
N VAL A 187 12.06 4.26 -1.46
CA VAL A 187 12.76 3.91 -2.69
C VAL A 187 14.04 4.71 -2.81
N THR A 188 15.18 4.03 -2.88
CA THR A 188 16.49 4.67 -3.03
C THR A 188 17.03 4.67 -4.46
N LYS A 189 16.55 3.75 -5.30
CA LYS A 189 16.99 3.58 -6.68
C LYS A 189 15.79 3.29 -7.57
N ARG A 190 15.78 3.83 -8.78
CA ARG A 190 14.69 3.63 -9.75
C ARG A 190 15.26 3.09 -11.06
N LEU A 191 14.52 2.18 -11.69
CA LEU A 191 14.82 1.63 -13.00
C LEU A 191 13.57 1.71 -13.86
N LEU A 192 13.69 2.33 -15.04
CA LEU A 192 12.68 2.21 -16.09
C LEU A 192 13.06 1.01 -16.96
N PHE A 193 12.25 -0.03 -16.93
CA PHE A 193 12.40 -1.22 -17.77
C PHE A 193 11.50 -1.09 -18.99
N ILE A 194 12.12 -1.00 -20.17
CA ILE A 194 11.42 -0.84 -21.45
C ILE A 194 11.60 -2.15 -22.21
N ASP A 195 10.49 -2.74 -22.63
CA ASP A 195 10.50 -3.93 -23.50
C ASP A 195 9.50 -3.74 -24.64
N LEU A 196 9.61 -4.55 -25.69
CA LEU A 196 8.72 -4.45 -26.84
C LEU A 196 7.25 -4.62 -26.42
N ARG A 197 6.95 -5.59 -25.56
CA ARG A 197 5.61 -5.95 -25.05
C ARG A 197 5.69 -6.40 -23.60
N THR A 198 4.53 -6.55 -22.95
CA THR A 198 4.44 -7.16 -21.62
C THR A 198 5.04 -8.58 -21.63
N PRO A 199 5.95 -8.93 -20.71
CA PRO A 199 6.51 -10.27 -20.61
C PRO A 199 5.46 -11.34 -20.30
N ARG A 200 5.52 -12.47 -21.02
CA ARG A 200 4.72 -13.70 -20.84
C ARG A 200 5.59 -14.93 -20.59
N PRO A 201 6.04 -15.16 -19.34
CA PRO A 201 7.06 -16.16 -19.04
C PRO A 201 6.68 -17.62 -19.39
N ASP A 202 5.41 -17.91 -19.62
CA ASP A 202 4.89 -19.21 -20.05
C ASP A 202 4.86 -19.40 -21.58
N MET A 203 5.12 -18.34 -22.35
CA MET A 203 5.01 -18.35 -23.82
C MET A 203 6.37 -18.33 -24.54
N ASP A 204 7.40 -17.71 -23.95
CA ASP A 204 8.72 -17.60 -24.57
C ASP A 204 9.85 -17.33 -23.56
N SER A 205 11.09 -17.64 -23.95
CA SER A 205 12.25 -17.50 -23.07
C SER A 205 12.67 -16.04 -22.83
N GLY A 206 12.44 -15.14 -23.79
CA GLY A 206 12.76 -13.71 -23.63
C GLY A 206 11.92 -13.09 -22.51
N SER A 207 10.66 -13.47 -22.42
CA SER A 207 9.76 -13.08 -21.35
C SER A 207 10.19 -13.61 -19.98
N ILE A 208 10.74 -14.83 -19.91
CA ILE A 208 11.33 -15.38 -18.67
C ILE A 208 12.51 -14.52 -18.25
N ASP A 209 13.38 -14.13 -19.19
CA ASP A 209 14.55 -13.30 -18.93
C ASP A 209 14.12 -11.91 -18.43
N SER A 210 13.23 -11.22 -19.15
CA SER A 210 12.72 -9.90 -18.76
C SER A 210 12.09 -9.91 -17.36
N PHE A 211 11.26 -10.92 -17.06
CA PHE A 211 10.67 -11.09 -15.74
C PHE A 211 11.73 -11.28 -14.63
N ASN A 212 12.72 -12.13 -14.89
CA ASN A 212 13.78 -12.39 -13.91
C ASN A 212 14.73 -11.19 -13.74
N TYR A 213 15.05 -10.45 -14.80
CA TYR A 213 15.84 -9.23 -14.68
C TYR A 213 15.15 -8.20 -13.79
N MET A 214 13.84 -7.98 -13.97
CA MET A 214 13.09 -7.07 -13.09
C MET A 214 13.16 -7.52 -11.63
N LYS A 215 13.03 -8.82 -11.34
CA LYS A 215 13.18 -9.37 -9.98
C LYS A 215 14.60 -9.19 -9.43
N ILE A 216 15.63 -9.38 -10.26
CA ILE A 216 17.02 -9.14 -9.87
C ILE A 216 17.20 -7.68 -9.46
N PHE A 217 16.71 -6.72 -10.24
CA PHE A 217 16.79 -5.31 -9.89
C PHE A 217 16.02 -4.97 -8.61
N GLN A 218 14.84 -5.55 -8.38
CA GLN A 218 14.14 -5.42 -7.11
C GLN A 218 14.97 -5.94 -5.92
N SER A 219 15.68 -7.07 -6.09
CA SER A 219 16.58 -7.61 -5.05
C SER A 219 17.78 -6.70 -4.76
N LEU A 220 18.14 -5.83 -5.71
CA LEU A 220 19.16 -4.79 -5.57
C LEU A 220 18.59 -3.44 -5.10
N SER A 221 17.37 -3.45 -4.56
CA SER A 221 16.63 -2.31 -4.01
C SER A 221 16.24 -1.23 -5.04
N PHE A 222 16.06 -1.62 -6.30
CA PHE A 222 15.44 -0.74 -7.29
C PHE A 222 13.92 -0.86 -7.24
N GLN A 223 13.23 0.28 -7.23
CA GLN A 223 11.85 0.34 -7.70
C GLN A 223 11.86 0.25 -9.21
N VAL A 224 11.22 -0.78 -9.75
CA VAL A 224 11.14 -1.01 -11.19
C VAL A 224 9.80 -0.47 -11.69
N THR A 225 9.87 0.38 -12.71
CA THR A 225 8.72 0.81 -13.51
C THR A 225 8.84 0.14 -14.88
N PHE A 226 7.83 -0.61 -15.29
CA PHE A 226 7.76 -1.28 -16.59
C PHE A 226 6.90 -0.50 -17.56
N ILE A 227 7.34 -0.36 -18.81
CA ILE A 227 6.55 0.21 -19.90
C ILE A 227 6.76 -0.60 -21.20
N PRO A 228 5.69 -1.04 -21.87
CA PRO A 228 5.80 -1.65 -23.18
C PRO A 228 6.06 -0.58 -24.27
N PHE A 229 6.84 -0.92 -25.28
CA PHE A 229 7.11 -0.05 -26.43
C PHE A 229 5.94 -0.04 -27.41
N ILE A 230 5.32 -1.20 -27.64
CA ILE A 230 4.12 -1.37 -28.47
C ILE A 230 3.03 -2.14 -27.71
N HIS A 231 1.77 -1.92 -28.09
CA HIS A 231 0.58 -2.62 -27.58
C HIS A 231 0.36 -2.48 -26.07
N PHE A 232 -0.02 -1.29 -25.63
CA PHE A 232 -0.24 -0.95 -24.22
C PHE A 232 -1.41 -1.69 -23.51
N ASP A 233 -2.21 -2.53 -24.19
CA ASP A 233 -3.56 -2.87 -23.65
C ASP A 233 -4.08 -4.33 -23.70
N ASN A 234 -3.29 -5.38 -23.97
CA ASN A 234 -3.89 -6.71 -24.19
C ASN A 234 -3.59 -7.81 -23.14
N GLU A 235 -2.82 -7.53 -22.10
CA GLU A 235 -2.27 -8.60 -21.24
C GLU A 235 -2.48 -8.35 -19.75
N LYS A 236 -3.74 -8.08 -19.38
CA LYS A 236 -4.15 -7.69 -18.02
C LYS A 236 -3.73 -8.69 -16.94
N SER A 237 -3.64 -9.99 -17.25
CA SER A 237 -3.16 -11.00 -16.29
C SER A 237 -1.66 -10.83 -15.99
N TYR A 238 -0.81 -10.71 -17.01
CA TYR A 238 0.63 -10.56 -16.84
C TYR A 238 1.00 -9.23 -16.18
N ILE A 239 0.30 -8.14 -16.53
CA ILE A 239 0.45 -6.86 -15.83
C ILE A 239 0.16 -7.03 -14.33
N LYS A 240 -0.94 -7.70 -13.97
CA LYS A 240 -1.28 -7.96 -12.57
C LYS A 240 -0.23 -8.79 -11.85
N GLU A 241 0.40 -9.77 -12.51
CA GLU A 241 1.48 -10.55 -11.91
C GLU A 241 2.72 -9.69 -11.60
N LEU A 242 3.11 -8.81 -12.52
CA LEU A 242 4.20 -7.84 -12.29
C LEU A 242 3.85 -6.88 -11.15
N GLN A 243 2.64 -6.35 -11.16
CA GLN A 243 2.10 -5.46 -10.13
C GLN A 243 2.08 -6.11 -8.75
N ARG A 244 1.66 -7.38 -8.67
CA ARG A 244 1.58 -8.16 -7.43
C ARG A 244 2.94 -8.31 -6.74
N ILE A 245 4.04 -8.31 -7.51
CA ILE A 245 5.42 -8.35 -6.98
C ILE A 245 6.06 -6.96 -6.83
N GLY A 246 5.35 -5.89 -7.15
CA GLY A 246 5.77 -4.51 -6.88
C GLY A 246 6.43 -3.79 -8.05
N ILE A 247 6.22 -4.27 -9.27
CA ILE A 247 6.62 -3.57 -10.49
C ILE A 247 5.49 -2.61 -10.88
N GLU A 248 5.80 -1.32 -10.96
CA GLU A 248 4.87 -0.30 -11.43
C GLU A 248 4.72 -0.43 -12.95
N CYS A 249 3.57 -0.88 -13.44
CA CYS A 249 3.36 -1.07 -14.87
C CYS A 249 2.62 0.12 -15.46
N LEU A 250 3.12 0.70 -16.54
CA LEU A 250 2.47 1.77 -17.29
C LEU A 250 1.64 1.16 -18.44
N TYR A 251 0.36 1.50 -18.51
CA TYR A 251 -0.60 0.92 -19.45
C TYR A 251 -1.70 1.94 -19.83
N GLU A 252 -2.43 1.63 -20.89
CA GLU A 252 -3.55 2.43 -21.38
C GLU A 252 -4.76 2.39 -20.42
N PRO A 253 -5.59 3.45 -20.37
CA PRO A 253 -5.49 4.69 -21.12
C PRO A 253 -4.58 5.75 -20.46
N PHE A 254 -3.97 5.44 -19.30
CA PHE A 254 -3.24 6.42 -18.48
C PHE A 254 -1.91 6.82 -19.10
N VAL A 255 -1.21 5.87 -19.70
CA VAL A 255 -0.01 6.10 -20.49
C VAL A 255 -0.21 5.40 -21.83
N SER A 256 -0.13 6.13 -22.93
CA SER A 256 -0.35 5.62 -24.30
C SER A 256 0.88 5.72 -25.19
N SER A 257 1.99 6.27 -24.69
CA SER A 257 3.21 6.45 -25.47
C SER A 257 4.43 6.59 -24.58
N LEU A 258 5.45 5.77 -24.85
CA LEU A 258 6.77 5.89 -24.23
C LEU A 258 7.38 7.28 -24.47
N ASN A 259 7.32 7.78 -25.71
CA ASN A 259 7.92 9.08 -26.03
C ASN A 259 7.24 10.23 -25.26
N LYS A 260 5.91 10.18 -25.09
CA LYS A 260 5.22 11.19 -24.28
C LYS A 260 5.59 11.09 -22.80
N PHE A 261 5.71 9.88 -22.28
CA PHE A 261 6.10 9.63 -20.89
C PHE A 261 7.54 10.08 -20.59
N LEU A 262 8.49 9.87 -21.50
CA LEU A 262 9.87 10.31 -21.31
C LEU A 262 10.06 11.84 -21.37
N LEU A 263 9.09 12.57 -21.92
CA LEU A 263 9.13 14.02 -22.10
C LEU A 263 8.29 14.79 -21.07
N SER A 264 7.57 14.09 -20.17
CA SER A 264 6.77 14.67 -19.08
C SER A 264 7.57 14.79 -17.79
#